data_AF-A0A067EEA9-F1
#
_entry.id   AF-A0A067EEA9-F1
#
_cell.length_a   1.000
_cell.length_b   1.000
_cell.length_c   1.000
_cell.angle_alpha   90.00
_cell.angle_beta   90.00
_cell.angle_gamma   90.00
#
_symmetry.space_group_name_H-M   'P 1'
#
loop_
_entity.id
_entity.type
_entity.pdbx_description
1 polymer ?
#
loop_
_entity_poly.entity_id
_entity_poly.type
_entity_poly.pdbx_seq_one_letter_code
_entity_poly.pdbx_strand_id
1 'polypeptide(L)'
;MSQRRETSEDGNEMLFDHGAPFFTVTNNDVLALVREWESGGLVAEWKVNLGSFDRVSKKFVNIQQDGMNKKYVGVPGMNSICKALCHQPGVESKFGVGVGRFEWLEDKNLWSVSGLDGQSLGQFNGVVASDKNVVSPRFRDVTGRPPPLDLTFAPDLAVKLEEIPVNPCFALMLAFSEPLSSDPSYQISYLNVLKGLYMVVFGF
;
A
#
# COMPACT_ATOMS: atom_id res chain seq x y z
N MET A 1 -2.91 -1.93 -0.69
CA MET A 1 -1.88 -2.67 -1.45
C MET A 1 -2.31 -2.76 -2.90
N SER A 2 -1.45 -2.41 -3.84
CA SER A 2 -1.81 -2.32 -5.26
C SER A 2 -1.10 -3.40 -6.06
N GLN A 3 -1.84 -4.03 -6.96
CA GLN A 3 -1.35 -5.06 -7.88
C GLN A 3 -1.64 -4.58 -9.30
N ARG A 4 -0.65 -4.68 -10.18
CA ARG A 4 -0.78 -4.33 -11.59
C ARG A 4 -0.86 -5.61 -12.41
N ARG A 5 -1.72 -5.60 -13.43
CA ARG A 5 -1.84 -6.69 -14.40
C ARG A 5 -1.18 -6.27 -15.71
N GLU A 6 -0.46 -7.18 -16.32
CA GLU A 6 0.11 -7.02 -17.65
C GLU A 6 -0.10 -8.32 -18.43
N THR A 7 -0.09 -8.25 -19.76
CA THR A 7 -0.21 -9.43 -20.62
C THR A 7 1.07 -9.54 -21.44
N SER A 8 1.72 -10.70 -21.41
CA SER A 8 2.91 -10.95 -22.22
C SER A 8 2.55 -11.07 -23.71
N GLU A 9 3.56 -11.03 -24.58
CA GLU A 9 3.38 -11.24 -26.02
C GLU A 9 2.72 -12.62 -26.33
N ASP A 10 3.00 -13.63 -25.51
CA ASP A 10 2.41 -14.97 -25.62
C ASP A 10 0.99 -15.07 -25.02
N GLY A 11 0.42 -13.96 -24.53
CA GLY A 11 -0.93 -13.92 -23.96
C GLY A 11 -1.03 -14.32 -22.48
N ASN A 12 0.08 -14.55 -21.79
CA ASN A 12 0.07 -14.91 -20.36
C ASN A 12 -0.18 -13.66 -19.50
N GLU A 13 -1.08 -13.76 -18.52
CA GLU A 13 -1.30 -12.70 -17.54
C GLU A 13 -0.20 -12.71 -16.47
N MET A 14 0.39 -11.55 -16.21
CA MET A 14 1.38 -11.31 -15.18
C MET A 14 0.81 -10.38 -14.12
N LEU A 15 1.08 -10.69 -12.86
CA LEU A 15 0.62 -9.93 -11.70
C LEU A 15 1.80 -9.37 -10.92
N PHE A 16 1.80 -8.06 -10.70
CA PHE A 16 2.89 -7.34 -10.07
C PHE A 16 2.44 -6.56 -8.84
N ASP A 17 2.88 -6.99 -7.66
CA ASP A 17 2.71 -6.23 -6.42
C ASP A 17 3.75 -5.11 -6.34
N HIS A 18 3.34 -3.87 -6.62
CA HIS A 18 4.22 -2.70 -6.74
C HIS A 18 4.14 -1.76 -5.52
N GLY A 19 3.42 -2.18 -4.48
CA GLY A 19 3.37 -1.52 -3.18
C GLY A 19 4.44 -2.07 -2.23
N ALA A 20 4.05 -2.35 -0.98
CA ALA A 20 4.95 -3.06 -0.06
C ALA A 20 5.20 -4.51 -0.54
N PRO A 21 6.46 -4.95 -0.63
CA PRO A 21 6.81 -6.29 -1.14
C PRO A 21 6.50 -7.40 -0.13
N PHE A 22 6.54 -7.09 1.16
CA PHE A 22 6.13 -7.95 2.26
C PHE A 22 5.87 -7.07 3.49
N PHE A 23 5.35 -7.68 4.55
CA PHE A 23 5.29 -7.07 5.86
C PHE A 23 5.86 -8.01 6.94
N THR A 24 6.26 -7.43 8.06
CA THR A 24 6.66 -8.15 9.28
C THR A 24 5.75 -7.74 10.42
N VAL A 25 5.66 -8.56 11.45
CA VAL A 25 4.85 -8.29 12.63
C VAL A 25 5.69 -8.42 13.87
N THR A 26 5.68 -7.38 14.70
CA THR A 26 6.33 -7.35 16.03
C THR A 26 5.32 -7.25 17.18
N ASN A 27 4.10 -6.76 16.89
CA ASN A 27 3.03 -6.65 17.87
C ASN A 27 2.25 -7.98 17.96
N ASN A 28 2.11 -8.52 19.17
CA ASN A 28 1.47 -9.82 19.40
C ASN A 28 -0.02 -9.84 19.06
N ASP A 29 -0.75 -8.75 19.26
CA ASP A 29 -2.17 -8.65 18.94
C ASP A 29 -2.37 -8.71 17.42
N VAL A 30 -1.50 -8.02 16.67
CA VAL A 30 -1.48 -8.09 15.20
C VAL A 30 -1.06 -9.48 14.72
N LEU A 31 -0.19 -10.19 15.45
CA LEU A 31 0.24 -11.53 15.09
C LEU A 31 -0.93 -12.54 15.13
N ALA A 32 -1.85 -12.40 16.08
CA ALA A 32 -3.05 -13.22 16.14
C ALA A 32 -3.91 -13.06 14.87
N LEU A 33 -4.12 -11.81 14.44
CA LEU A 33 -4.84 -11.50 13.21
C LEU A 33 -4.15 -12.06 11.96
N VAL A 34 -2.82 -11.98 11.90
CA VAL A 34 -2.05 -12.53 10.78
C VAL A 34 -2.14 -14.06 10.73
N ARG A 35 -2.17 -14.75 11.88
CA ARG A 35 -2.40 -16.20 11.93
C ARG A 35 -3.79 -16.58 11.43
N GLU A 36 -4.81 -15.79 11.75
CA GLU A 36 -6.15 -15.98 11.21
C GLU A 36 -6.15 -15.83 9.68
N TRP A 37 -5.55 -14.75 9.16
CA TRP A 37 -5.39 -14.56 7.72
C TRP A 37 -4.58 -15.66 7.04
N GLU A 38 -3.55 -16.18 7.69
CA GLU A 38 -2.74 -17.30 7.17
C GLU A 38 -3.57 -18.57 7.11
N SER A 39 -4.33 -18.88 8.16
CA SER A 39 -5.25 -20.03 8.19
C SER A 39 -6.37 -19.92 7.14
N GLY A 40 -6.79 -18.69 6.83
CA GLY A 40 -7.75 -18.37 5.78
C GLY A 40 -7.15 -18.29 4.37
N GLY A 41 -5.84 -18.53 4.22
CA GLY A 41 -5.15 -18.49 2.92
C GLY A 41 -4.99 -17.10 2.31
N LEU A 42 -5.20 -16.03 3.08
CA LEU A 42 -5.05 -14.64 2.61
C LEU A 42 -3.60 -14.18 2.60
N VAL A 43 -2.77 -14.78 3.46
CA VAL A 43 -1.34 -14.52 3.59
C VAL A 43 -0.57 -15.81 3.77
N ALA A 44 0.73 -15.78 3.51
CA ALA A 44 1.64 -16.88 3.82
C ALA A 44 3.00 -16.36 4.29
N GLU A 45 3.68 -17.13 5.15
CA GLU A 45 5.09 -16.90 5.44
C GLU A 45 5.94 -16.99 4.17
N TRP A 46 6.72 -15.93 3.92
CA TRP A 46 7.55 -15.80 2.74
C TRP A 46 9.01 -16.13 3.07
N LYS A 47 9.42 -17.36 2.71
CA LYS A 47 10.75 -17.92 2.99
C LYS A 47 11.69 -17.67 1.81
N VAL A 48 12.35 -16.51 1.80
CA VAL A 48 13.26 -16.13 0.72
C VAL A 48 14.62 -15.68 1.23
N ASN A 49 15.63 -15.83 0.37
CA ASN A 49 16.95 -15.29 0.60
C ASN A 49 17.00 -13.84 0.10
N LEU A 50 17.28 -12.92 1.03
CA LEU A 50 17.37 -11.49 0.76
C LEU A 50 18.84 -11.06 0.66
N GLY A 51 19.14 -10.31 -0.39
CA GLY A 51 20.45 -9.71 -0.62
C GLY A 51 20.38 -8.20 -0.59
N SER A 52 21.54 -7.58 -0.44
CA SER A 52 21.75 -6.16 -0.68
C SER A 52 22.86 -6.00 -1.70
N PHE A 53 22.73 -5.05 -2.62
CA PHE A 53 23.86 -4.71 -3.49
C PHE A 53 24.64 -3.54 -2.87
N ASP A 54 25.86 -3.82 -2.44
CA ASP A 54 26.77 -2.79 -1.96
C ASP A 54 27.44 -2.10 -3.15
N ARG A 55 27.20 -0.78 -3.27
CA ARG A 55 27.77 0.04 -4.33
C ARG A 55 29.27 0.27 -4.21
N VAL A 56 29.79 0.27 -2.99
CA VAL A 56 31.21 0.55 -2.75
C VAL A 56 32.02 -0.65 -3.20
N SER A 57 31.67 -1.84 -2.71
CA SER A 57 32.33 -3.08 -3.13
C SER A 57 31.88 -3.59 -4.51
N LYS A 58 30.76 -3.07 -5.04
CA LYS A 58 30.09 -3.55 -6.27
C LYS A 58 29.74 -5.04 -6.20
N LYS A 59 29.35 -5.51 -5.02
CA LYS A 59 29.04 -6.92 -4.76
C LYS A 59 27.69 -7.04 -4.09
N PHE A 60 27.02 -8.18 -4.35
CA PHE A 60 25.90 -8.60 -3.52
C PHE A 60 26.42 -9.11 -2.18
N VAL A 61 25.82 -8.62 -1.11
CA VAL A 61 26.08 -9.06 0.25
C VAL A 61 24.82 -9.68 0.83
N ASN A 62 25.00 -10.78 1.55
CA ASN A 62 23.93 -11.39 2.31
C ASN A 62 23.50 -10.40 3.38
N ILE A 63 22.20 -10.07 3.42
CA ILE A 63 21.65 -9.49 4.63
C ILE A 63 21.56 -10.67 5.59
N GLN A 64 22.56 -10.81 6.46
CA GLN A 64 22.49 -11.78 7.55
C GLN A 64 21.11 -11.63 8.20
N GLN A 65 20.43 -12.76 8.44
CA GLN A 65 19.11 -12.82 9.06
C GLN A 65 19.18 -12.40 10.55
N ASP A 66 19.77 -11.25 10.83
CA ASP A 66 19.74 -10.64 12.16
C ASP A 66 18.30 -10.21 12.43
N GLY A 67 17.60 -11.01 13.23
CA GLY A 67 16.34 -10.62 13.89
C GLY A 67 15.06 -11.24 13.35
N MET A 68 14.88 -12.54 13.60
CA MET A 68 13.67 -13.25 14.11
C MET A 68 12.24 -13.03 13.59
N ASN A 69 11.92 -12.01 12.80
CA ASN A 69 10.52 -11.80 12.38
C ASN A 69 10.24 -12.45 11.03
N LYS A 70 9.26 -13.36 11.03
CA LYS A 70 8.65 -13.91 9.83
C LYS A 70 8.20 -12.78 8.91
N LYS A 71 8.47 -12.95 7.63
CA LYS A 71 7.99 -12.07 6.56
C LYS A 71 6.73 -12.71 6.00
N TYR A 72 5.72 -11.90 5.71
CA TYR A 72 4.47 -12.37 5.16
C TYR A 72 4.15 -11.65 3.87
N VAL A 73 3.56 -12.39 2.94
CA VAL A 73 3.01 -11.87 1.68
C VAL A 73 1.54 -12.24 1.58
N GLY A 74 0.75 -11.43 0.86
CA GLY A 74 -0.62 -11.78 0.52
C GLY A 74 -0.66 -12.84 -0.59
N VAL A 75 -1.65 -13.72 -0.55
CA VAL A 75 -1.83 -14.82 -1.51
C VAL A 75 -3.27 -14.77 -2.07
N PRO A 76 -3.47 -14.77 -3.41
CA PRO A 76 -2.48 -14.90 -4.50
C PRO A 76 -1.71 -13.61 -4.82
N GLY A 77 -1.97 -12.52 -4.08
CA GLY A 77 -1.21 -11.28 -4.20
C GLY A 77 -1.40 -10.41 -2.97
N MET A 78 -0.59 -9.36 -2.87
CA MET A 78 -0.54 -8.54 -1.66
C MET A 78 -1.85 -7.78 -1.35
N ASN A 79 -2.75 -7.64 -2.32
CA ASN A 79 -4.08 -7.05 -2.13
C ASN A 79 -5.14 -7.99 -1.53
N SER A 80 -4.79 -9.26 -1.25
CA SER A 80 -5.77 -10.28 -0.84
C SER A 80 -6.42 -9.97 0.51
N ILE A 81 -5.65 -9.42 1.47
CA ILE A 81 -6.20 -8.94 2.75
C ILE A 81 -7.27 -7.86 2.51
N CYS A 82 -6.95 -6.84 1.71
CA CYS A 82 -7.89 -5.75 1.42
C CYS A 82 -9.15 -6.27 0.72
N LYS A 83 -9.02 -7.17 -0.25
CA LYS A 83 -10.15 -7.80 -0.93
C LYS A 83 -11.04 -8.59 0.02
N ALA A 84 -10.47 -9.33 0.96
CA ALA A 84 -11.24 -10.06 1.95
C ALA A 84 -12.02 -9.12 2.88
N LEU A 85 -11.39 -8.03 3.34
CA LEU A 85 -12.05 -7.01 4.17
C LEU A 85 -13.20 -6.31 3.45
N CYS A 86 -13.06 -6.05 2.14
CA CYS A 86 -14.11 -5.46 1.32
C CYS A 86 -15.38 -6.33 1.20
N HIS A 87 -15.27 -7.64 1.43
CA HIS A 87 -16.39 -8.59 1.35
C HIS A 87 -16.96 -8.99 2.73
N GLN A 88 -16.52 -8.35 3.81
CA GLN A 88 -17.07 -8.63 5.14
C GLN A 88 -18.56 -8.24 5.22
N PRO A 89 -19.37 -8.98 5.97
CA PRO A 89 -20.78 -8.64 6.15
C PRO A 89 -20.98 -7.20 6.65
N GLY A 90 -21.86 -6.45 5.98
CA GLY A 90 -22.14 -5.05 6.30
C GLY A 90 -21.16 -4.03 5.69
N VAL A 91 -20.16 -4.47 4.92
CA VAL A 91 -19.25 -3.58 4.18
C VAL A 91 -19.75 -3.38 2.76
N GLU A 92 -20.03 -2.13 2.39
CA GLU A 92 -20.26 -1.72 1.01
C GLU A 92 -19.01 -1.02 0.47
N SER A 93 -18.33 -1.65 -0.49
CA SER A 93 -17.14 -1.08 -1.12
C SER A 93 -17.50 -0.33 -2.40
N LYS A 94 -17.08 0.94 -2.52
CA LYS A 94 -17.25 1.77 -3.73
C LYS A 94 -15.89 2.08 -4.35
N PHE A 95 -15.70 1.68 -5.61
CA PHE A 95 -14.48 1.91 -6.38
C PHE A 95 -14.71 2.92 -7.50
N GLY A 96 -13.64 3.56 -7.99
CA GLY A 96 -13.75 4.61 -9.01
C GLY A 96 -14.39 5.91 -8.50
N VAL A 97 -14.55 6.04 -7.18
CA VAL A 97 -15.16 7.21 -6.53
C VAL A 97 -14.09 7.97 -5.78
N GLY A 98 -13.82 9.21 -6.20
CA GLY A 98 -12.99 10.15 -5.45
C GLY A 98 -13.86 11.01 -4.55
N VAL A 99 -13.63 10.98 -3.23
CA VAL A 99 -14.34 11.88 -2.30
C VAL A 99 -13.78 13.29 -2.44
N GLY A 100 -14.67 14.26 -2.63
CA GLY A 100 -14.32 15.66 -2.87
C GLY A 100 -14.62 16.58 -1.69
N ARG A 101 -15.60 16.27 -0.83
CA ARG A 101 -15.94 17.11 0.33
C ARG A 101 -16.66 16.32 1.43
N PHE A 102 -16.29 16.61 2.68
CA PHE A 102 -17.01 16.26 3.89
C PHE A 102 -17.63 17.53 4.48
N GLU A 103 -18.90 17.46 4.85
CA GLU A 103 -19.62 18.59 5.44
C GLU A 103 -20.48 18.09 6.61
N TRP A 104 -20.34 18.72 7.77
CA TRP A 104 -21.20 18.44 8.90
C TRP A 104 -22.51 19.21 8.78
N LEU A 105 -23.64 18.50 8.81
CA LEU A 105 -24.98 19.08 8.77
C LEU A 105 -25.52 19.18 10.20
N GLU A 106 -25.37 20.36 10.81
CA GLU A 106 -25.75 20.61 12.21
C GLU A 106 -27.23 20.31 12.51
N ASP A 107 -28.12 20.66 11.57
CA ASP A 107 -29.58 20.46 11.68
C ASP A 107 -29.97 18.97 11.70
N LYS A 108 -29.17 18.12 11.06
CA LYS A 108 -29.42 16.68 10.94
C LYS A 108 -28.54 15.83 11.84
N ASN A 109 -27.50 16.40 12.43
CA ASN A 109 -26.49 15.69 13.20
C ASN A 109 -25.88 14.52 12.37
N LEU A 110 -25.57 14.80 11.10
CA LEU A 110 -25.02 13.85 10.12
C LEU A 110 -23.88 14.48 9.31
N TRP A 111 -22.93 13.66 8.89
CA TRP A 111 -21.95 14.00 7.86
C TRP A 111 -22.54 13.80 6.48
N SER A 112 -22.49 14.83 5.63
CA SER A 112 -22.72 14.74 4.19
C SER A 112 -21.40 14.53 3.46
N VAL A 113 -21.39 13.58 2.53
CA VAL A 113 -20.21 13.26 1.72
C VAL A 113 -20.54 13.45 0.25
N SER A 114 -19.68 14.16 -0.47
CA SER A 114 -19.82 14.36 -1.92
C SER A 114 -18.54 14.01 -2.67
N GLY A 115 -18.71 13.57 -3.91
CA GLY A 115 -17.63 13.19 -4.81
C GLY A 115 -16.90 14.38 -5.41
N LEU A 116 -15.75 14.11 -6.02
CA LEU A 116 -15.02 15.05 -6.87
C LEU A 116 -15.82 15.51 -8.09
N ASP A 117 -16.86 14.79 -8.48
CA ASP A 117 -17.81 15.20 -9.51
C ASP A 117 -18.97 16.06 -8.97
N GLY A 118 -19.03 16.26 -7.65
CA GLY A 118 -20.13 16.94 -6.96
C GLY A 118 -21.34 16.07 -6.66
N GLN A 119 -21.34 14.78 -7.04
CA GLN A 119 -22.44 13.88 -6.72
C GLN A 119 -22.49 13.57 -5.23
N SER A 120 -23.70 13.42 -4.68
CA SER A 120 -23.87 12.98 -3.30
C SER A 120 -23.49 11.50 -3.16
N LEU A 121 -22.63 11.19 -2.19
CA LEU A 121 -22.19 9.83 -1.89
C LEU A 121 -22.92 9.22 -0.69
N GLY A 122 -23.65 10.05 0.07
CA GLY A 122 -24.48 9.65 1.19
C GLY A 122 -24.39 10.58 2.39
N GLN A 123 -25.14 10.22 3.44
CA GLN A 123 -25.07 10.84 4.76
C GLN A 123 -24.79 9.78 5.82
N PHE A 124 -23.93 10.10 6.79
CA PHE A 124 -23.40 9.13 7.75
C PHE A 124 -23.34 9.71 9.15
N ASN A 125 -23.49 8.87 10.17
CA ASN A 125 -23.34 9.30 11.57
C ASN A 125 -21.89 9.62 11.94
N GLY A 126 -20.91 9.10 11.19
CA GLY A 126 -19.50 9.33 11.40
C GLY A 126 -18.70 9.06 10.14
N VAL A 127 -17.52 9.65 10.07
CA VAL A 127 -16.56 9.47 8.97
C VAL A 127 -15.19 9.13 9.55
N VAL A 128 -14.48 8.21 8.90
CA VAL A 128 -13.09 7.87 9.22
C VAL A 128 -12.26 8.11 7.98
N ALA A 129 -11.34 9.07 8.05
CA ALA A 129 -10.39 9.32 6.99
C ALA A 129 -9.09 8.56 7.27
N SER A 130 -8.75 7.59 6.42
CA SER A 130 -7.61 6.69 6.62
C SER A 130 -6.34 7.12 5.88
N ASP A 131 -6.38 8.22 5.13
CA ASP A 131 -5.24 8.73 4.39
C ASP A 131 -5.05 10.25 4.56
N LYS A 132 -3.79 10.70 4.47
CA LYS A 132 -3.43 12.12 4.67
C LYS A 132 -3.93 13.05 3.56
N ASN A 133 -4.28 12.55 2.37
CA ASN A 133 -4.70 13.42 1.27
C ASN A 133 -6.03 14.12 1.55
N VAL A 134 -6.83 13.58 2.47
CA VAL A 134 -8.09 14.20 2.90
C VAL A 134 -7.94 15.64 3.40
N VAL A 135 -6.74 16.00 3.85
CA VAL A 135 -6.41 17.33 4.41
C VAL A 135 -5.15 17.93 3.80
N SER A 136 -4.42 17.19 2.97
CA SER A 136 -3.11 17.61 2.46
C SER A 136 -3.25 18.63 1.32
N PRO A 137 -2.41 19.68 1.28
CA PRO A 137 -2.33 20.59 0.13
C PRO A 137 -2.06 19.87 -1.21
N ARG A 138 -1.39 18.71 -1.19
CA ARG A 138 -1.16 17.89 -2.39
C ARG A 138 -2.44 17.48 -3.11
N PHE A 139 -3.55 17.35 -2.38
CA PHE A 139 -4.85 17.09 -3.00
C PHE A 139 -5.20 18.17 -4.02
N ARG A 140 -4.90 19.43 -3.69
CA ARG A 140 -5.13 20.57 -4.58
C ARG A 140 -4.21 20.54 -5.79
N ASP A 141 -2.95 20.16 -5.61
CA ASP A 141 -1.99 20.08 -6.71
C ASP A 141 -2.40 19.01 -7.75
N VAL A 142 -3.02 17.90 -7.30
CA VAL A 142 -3.44 16.80 -8.17
C VAL A 142 -4.84 17.01 -8.76
N THR A 143 -5.78 17.57 -7.99
CA THR A 143 -7.21 17.64 -8.39
C THR A 143 -7.68 19.03 -8.80
N GLY A 144 -6.91 20.07 -8.49
CA GLY A 144 -7.32 21.47 -8.64
C GLY A 144 -8.36 21.93 -7.62
N ARG A 145 -8.71 21.12 -6.62
CA ARG A 145 -9.75 21.40 -5.61
C ARG A 145 -9.17 21.50 -4.20
N PRO A 146 -9.82 22.21 -3.27
CA PRO A 146 -9.40 22.16 -1.87
C PRO A 146 -9.49 20.73 -1.32
N PRO A 147 -8.72 20.39 -0.26
CA PRO A 147 -8.81 19.08 0.38
C PRO A 147 -10.24 18.77 0.86
N PRO A 148 -10.67 17.49 0.86
CA PRO A 148 -12.05 17.14 1.19
C PRO A 148 -12.52 17.52 2.60
N LEU A 149 -11.62 17.49 3.59
CA LEU A 149 -11.95 17.83 4.97
C LEU A 149 -11.30 19.17 5.33
N ASP A 150 -12.13 20.13 5.72
CA ASP A 150 -11.67 21.41 6.24
C ASP A 150 -11.28 21.25 7.72
N LEU A 151 -9.99 21.38 8.04
CA LEU A 151 -9.50 21.30 9.42
C LEU A 151 -9.45 22.66 10.15
N THR A 152 -10.13 23.69 9.65
CA THR A 152 -10.24 24.98 10.37
C THR A 152 -10.81 24.82 11.78
N PHE A 153 -11.65 23.80 12.03
CA PHE A 153 -12.17 23.47 13.36
C PHE A 153 -11.14 22.81 14.29
N ALA A 154 -10.00 22.34 13.77
CA ALA A 154 -8.94 21.66 14.52
C ALA A 154 -7.54 22.11 14.04
N PRO A 155 -7.18 23.39 14.23
CA PRO A 155 -5.94 23.97 13.68
C PRO A 155 -4.67 23.26 14.18
N ASP A 156 -4.65 22.85 15.45
CA ASP A 156 -3.52 22.12 16.03
C ASP A 156 -3.29 20.74 15.37
N LEU A 157 -4.36 20.11 14.89
CA LEU A 157 -4.28 18.85 14.16
C LEU A 157 -3.81 19.07 12.72
N ALA A 158 -4.25 20.16 12.08
CA ALA A 158 -3.85 20.51 10.73
C ALA A 158 -2.33 20.65 10.60
N VAL A 159 -1.70 21.40 11.51
CA VAL A 159 -0.23 21.58 11.53
C VAL A 159 0.49 20.24 11.69
N LYS A 160 0.07 19.42 12.67
CA LYS A 160 0.68 18.10 12.91
C LYS A 160 0.55 17.18 11.70
N LEU A 161 -0.60 17.19 11.02
CA LEU A 161 -0.83 16.37 9.84
C LEU A 161 0.02 16.85 8.67
N GLU A 162 0.20 18.17 8.50
CA GLU A 162 1.06 18.73 7.45
C GLU A 162 2.52 18.31 7.60
N GLU A 163 3.04 18.29 8.83
CA GLU A 163 4.41 17.90 9.17
C GLU A 163 4.75 16.43 8.92
N ILE A 164 3.75 15.53 8.77
CA ILE A 164 4.01 14.11 8.51
C ILE A 164 4.76 13.94 7.16
N PRO A 165 6.02 13.47 7.16
CA PRO A 165 6.79 13.34 5.94
C PRO A 165 6.23 12.21 5.06
N VAL A 166 6.25 12.42 3.75
CA VAL A 166 5.93 11.40 2.75
C VAL A 166 7.08 11.35 1.76
N ASN A 167 7.72 10.19 1.66
CA ASN A 167 8.84 9.98 0.73
C ASN A 167 8.30 9.33 -0.55
N PRO A 168 8.43 9.99 -1.72
CA PRO A 168 8.06 9.37 -2.97
C PRO A 168 8.96 8.17 -3.26
N CYS A 169 8.38 7.16 -3.91
CA CYS A 169 9.11 5.98 -4.34
C CYS A 169 8.69 5.60 -5.77
N PHE A 170 9.67 5.31 -6.61
CA PHE A 170 9.43 4.65 -7.90
C PHE A 170 9.59 3.15 -7.74
N ALA A 171 8.67 2.39 -8.35
CA ALA A 171 8.75 0.95 -8.47
C ALA A 171 8.89 0.57 -9.95
N LEU A 172 9.84 -0.30 -10.26
CA LEU A 172 10.04 -0.87 -11.60
C LEU A 172 9.84 -2.38 -11.51
N MET A 173 8.97 -2.91 -12.38
CA MET A 173 8.67 -4.33 -12.48
C MET A 173 9.13 -4.81 -13.86
N LEU A 174 9.93 -5.86 -13.90
CA LEU A 174 10.48 -6.44 -15.12
C LEU A 174 10.09 -7.92 -15.18
N ALA A 175 9.69 -8.38 -16.36
CA ALA A 175 9.50 -9.80 -16.67
C ALA A 175 10.51 -10.20 -17.75
N PHE A 176 11.01 -11.42 -17.64
CA PHE A 176 11.94 -12.02 -18.59
C PHE A 176 11.31 -13.30 -19.15
N SER A 177 11.52 -13.58 -20.43
CA SER A 177 11.04 -14.79 -21.10
C SER A 177 11.72 -16.05 -20.59
N GLU A 178 12.94 -15.91 -20.08
CA GLU A 178 13.72 -16.96 -19.44
C GLU A 178 14.10 -16.52 -18.02
N PRO A 179 14.16 -17.44 -17.05
CA PRO A 179 14.65 -17.14 -15.72
C PRO A 179 16.05 -16.52 -15.77
N LEU A 180 16.27 -15.48 -14.98
CA LEU A 180 17.59 -14.85 -14.89
C LEU A 180 18.62 -15.89 -14.42
N SER A 181 19.80 -15.93 -15.06
CA SER A 181 20.91 -16.85 -14.73
C SER A 181 21.60 -16.51 -13.40
N SER A 182 20.93 -15.81 -12.49
CA SER A 182 21.50 -15.27 -11.26
C SER A 182 22.10 -16.36 -10.38
N ASP A 183 23.20 -16.01 -9.70
CA ASP A 183 23.71 -16.74 -8.55
C ASP A 183 22.53 -17.08 -7.61
N PRO A 184 22.26 -18.36 -7.30
CA PRO A 184 21.05 -18.83 -6.60
C PRO A 184 20.90 -18.30 -5.16
N SER A 185 21.81 -17.42 -4.73
CA SER A 185 21.86 -16.90 -3.38
C SER A 185 20.76 -15.89 -3.05
N TYR A 186 20.09 -15.22 -4.01
CA TYR A 186 19.11 -14.16 -3.69
C TYR A 186 17.92 -14.06 -4.65
N GLN A 187 16.71 -13.90 -4.10
CA GLN A 187 15.47 -13.69 -4.87
C GLN A 187 14.96 -12.24 -4.83
N ILE A 188 15.36 -11.44 -3.83
CA ILE A 188 15.17 -9.98 -3.82
C ILE A 188 16.48 -9.35 -3.42
N SER A 189 16.84 -8.26 -4.11
CA SER A 189 17.93 -7.39 -3.71
C SER A 189 17.43 -5.99 -3.39
N TYR A 190 17.98 -5.40 -2.33
CA TYR A 190 17.76 -3.99 -2.01
C TYR A 190 18.92 -3.15 -2.55
N LEU A 191 18.57 -2.05 -3.22
CA LEU A 191 19.53 -1.06 -3.67
C LEU A 191 19.02 0.33 -3.26
N ASN A 192 19.54 0.87 -2.15
CA ASN A 192 19.21 2.25 -1.73
C ASN A 192 19.94 3.25 -2.65
N VAL A 193 19.41 3.52 -3.85
CA VAL A 193 20.07 4.40 -4.84
C VAL A 193 20.21 5.83 -4.37
N LEU A 194 19.11 6.34 -3.90
CA LEU A 194 18.93 7.61 -3.25
C LEU A 194 17.75 7.33 -2.30
N LYS A 195 17.50 8.15 -1.28
CA LYS A 195 16.29 8.02 -0.47
C LYS A 195 15.06 7.96 -1.41
N GLY A 196 14.49 6.77 -1.66
CA GLY A 196 13.27 6.61 -2.49
C GLY A 196 13.34 5.81 -3.80
N LEU A 197 14.34 4.94 -4.04
CA LEU A 197 14.25 3.95 -5.14
C LEU A 197 14.36 2.53 -4.58
N TYR A 198 13.30 1.74 -4.75
CA TYR A 198 13.30 0.29 -4.48
C TYR A 198 13.11 -0.43 -5.81
N MET A 199 14.12 -1.18 -6.22
CA MET A 199 14.00 -2.09 -7.36
C MET A 199 13.74 -3.49 -6.81
N VAL A 200 12.56 -4.04 -7.08
CA VAL A 200 12.26 -5.43 -6.76
C VAL A 200 12.36 -6.22 -8.06
N VAL A 201 13.42 -7.01 -8.19
CA VAL A 201 13.57 -7.95 -9.29
C VAL A 201 12.97 -9.27 -8.85
N PHE A 202 11.88 -9.70 -9.49
CA PHE A 202 11.38 -11.07 -9.34
C PHE A 202 12.04 -11.93 -10.42
N GLY A 203 12.85 -12.90 -10.01
CA GLY A 203 13.18 -14.03 -10.87
C GLY A 203 12.07 -15.06 -10.73
N PHE A 204 11.33 -15.31 -11.81
CA PHE A 204 10.47 -16.49 -11.92
C PHE A 204 11.20 -17.56 -12.72
#